data_AF-A0A416HFW0-F1
#
_entry.id   AF-A0A416HFW0-F1
#
_cell.length_a   1.000
_cell.length_b   1.000
_cell.length_c   1.000
_cell.angle_alpha   90.00
_cell.angle_beta   90.00
_cell.angle_gamma   90.00
#
_symmetry.space_group_name_H-M   'P 1'
#
loop_
_entity.id
_entity.type
_entity.pdbx_description
1 polymer ?
#
loop_
_entity_poly.entity_id
_entity_poly.type
_entity_poly.pdbx_seq_one_letter_code
_entity_poly.pdbx_strand_id
1 'polypeptide(L)'
;MPQKWYPYQLTAYEEEIREALGREHLEEEGDRGLAIYLHHKLLERKVYSMQPSVESWNGELWGVLEVQTFGMLSRGELEELKAEWRGQCSDGFGEGFEQRPVMIEDGELYISFWNPYSFQIQTEQELKGEQEQATGIQMGGP
;
A
#
# COMPACT_ATOMS: atom_id res chain seq x y z
N MET A 1 30.77 0.49 0.38
CA MET A 1 29.66 1.32 0.90
C MET A 1 28.46 1.03 0.03
N PRO A 2 27.30 0.64 0.59
CA PRO A 2 26.10 0.48 -0.21
C PRO A 2 25.74 1.83 -0.85
N GLN A 3 25.34 1.81 -2.12
CA GLN A 3 24.81 2.98 -2.80
C GLN A 3 23.41 3.28 -2.23
N LYS A 4 23.16 4.55 -1.91
CA LYS A 4 21.81 4.99 -1.57
C LYS A 4 21.02 5.23 -2.85
N TRP A 5 19.84 4.63 -2.93
CA TRP A 5 18.89 4.82 -4.03
C TRP A 5 17.84 5.86 -3.65
N TYR A 6 17.37 6.60 -4.65
CA TYR A 6 16.26 7.54 -4.53
C TYR A 6 15.02 7.02 -5.26
N PRO A 7 13.79 7.42 -4.86
CA PRO A 7 12.55 6.91 -5.45
C PRO A 7 12.50 6.96 -6.97
N TYR A 8 13.01 8.03 -7.60
CA TYR A 8 13.04 8.16 -9.05
C TYR A 8 13.90 7.11 -9.76
N GLN A 9 14.97 6.64 -9.11
CA GLN A 9 15.85 5.61 -9.67
C GLN A 9 15.21 4.22 -9.60
N LEU A 10 14.30 4.02 -8.64
CA LEU A 10 13.64 2.74 -8.42
C LEU A 10 12.53 2.47 -9.46
N THR A 11 12.09 3.50 -10.18
CA THR A 11 11.11 3.36 -11.27
C THR A 11 11.57 2.38 -12.36
N ALA A 12 12.89 2.23 -12.56
CA ALA A 12 13.46 1.28 -13.50
C ALA A 12 13.32 -0.19 -13.07
N TYR A 13 13.00 -0.44 -11.80
CA TYR A 13 12.91 -1.79 -11.21
C TYR A 13 11.50 -2.10 -10.65
N GLU A 14 10.48 -1.37 -11.11
CA GLU A 14 9.12 -1.50 -10.62
C GLU A 14 8.60 -2.94 -10.71
N GLU A 15 8.86 -3.62 -11.84
CA GLU A 15 8.41 -5.00 -12.04
C GLU A 15 9.13 -5.97 -11.10
N GLU A 16 10.46 -5.88 -10.98
CA GLU A 16 11.24 -6.74 -10.09
C GLU A 16 10.82 -6.60 -8.62
N ILE A 17 10.52 -5.37 -8.21
CA ILE A 17 10.03 -5.06 -6.86
C ILE A 17 8.61 -5.60 -6.67
N ARG A 18 7.71 -5.42 -7.66
CA ARG A 18 6.35 -5.95 -7.62
C ARG A 18 6.34 -7.47 -7.57
N GLU A 19 7.16 -8.14 -8.37
CA GLU A 19 7.32 -9.59 -8.33
C GLU A 19 7.85 -10.07 -6.99
N ALA A 20 8.79 -9.32 -6.39
CA ALA A 20 9.32 -9.64 -5.07
C ALA A 20 8.25 -9.51 -3.97
N LEU A 21 7.39 -8.48 -4.03
CA LEU A 21 6.21 -8.37 -3.17
C LEU A 21 5.26 -9.56 -3.34
N GLY A 22 5.00 -9.98 -4.58
CA GLY A 22 4.18 -11.16 -4.85
C GLY A 22 4.74 -12.46 -4.28
N ARG A 23 6.07 -12.58 -4.09
CA ARG A 23 6.71 -13.74 -3.46
C ARG A 23 6.64 -13.74 -1.93
N GLU A 24 6.47 -12.57 -1.31
CA GLU A 24 6.30 -12.46 0.14
C GLU A 24 4.85 -12.69 0.59
N HIS A 25 3.90 -12.69 -0.35
CA HIS A 25 2.52 -13.08 -0.11
C HIS A 25 2.44 -14.52 0.41
N LEU A 26 1.77 -14.70 1.56
CA LEU A 26 1.63 -16.00 2.19
C LEU A 26 0.41 -16.74 1.65
N GLU A 27 0.52 -18.07 1.47
CA GLU A 27 -0.61 -18.89 0.99
C GLU A 27 -1.86 -18.78 1.89
N GLU A 28 -1.67 -18.54 3.20
CA GLU A 28 -2.76 -18.34 4.16
C GLU A 28 -3.50 -17.00 4.00
N GLU A 29 -2.85 -15.99 3.42
CA GLU A 29 -3.47 -14.69 3.13
C GLU A 29 -4.46 -14.79 1.97
N GLY A 30 -4.10 -15.61 0.96
CA GLY A 30 -4.89 -15.80 -0.25
C GLY A 30 -5.41 -14.49 -0.86
N ASP A 31 -6.62 -14.52 -1.40
CA ASP A 31 -7.22 -13.39 -2.12
C ASP A 31 -7.45 -12.16 -1.22
N ARG A 32 -7.49 -12.37 0.11
CA ARG A 32 -7.70 -11.32 1.12
C ARG A 32 -6.43 -10.50 1.34
N GLY A 33 -5.25 -11.07 1.08
CA GLY A 33 -3.98 -10.43 1.39
C GLY A 33 -3.89 -10.08 2.88
N LEU A 34 -3.35 -8.91 3.16
CA LEU A 34 -3.17 -8.40 4.52
C LEU A 34 -4.49 -8.06 5.25
N ALA A 35 -5.63 -8.12 4.57
CA ALA A 35 -6.93 -7.89 5.20
C ALA A 35 -7.33 -9.00 6.19
N ILE A 36 -6.62 -10.14 6.20
CA ILE A 36 -6.82 -11.18 7.23
C ILE A 36 -6.32 -10.72 8.61
N TYR A 37 -5.42 -9.75 8.66
CA TYR A 37 -4.82 -9.23 9.88
C TYR A 37 -5.57 -8.00 10.45
N LEU A 38 -6.67 -7.58 9.83
CA LEU A 38 -7.49 -6.49 10.36
C LEU A 38 -8.15 -6.90 11.68
N HIS A 39 -7.92 -6.13 12.74
CA HIS A 39 -8.52 -6.38 14.05
C HIS A 39 -9.81 -5.58 14.26
N HIS A 40 -9.98 -4.47 13.54
CA HIS A 40 -11.18 -3.64 13.64
C HIS A 40 -12.40 -4.28 12.95
N LYS A 41 -13.36 -4.78 13.75
CA LYS A 41 -14.56 -5.51 13.29
C LYS A 41 -15.40 -4.83 12.19
N LEU A 42 -15.43 -3.49 12.16
CA LEU A 42 -16.16 -2.78 11.11
C LEU A 42 -15.38 -2.78 9.79
N LEU A 43 -14.05 -2.65 9.86
CA LEU A 43 -13.20 -2.71 8.67
C LEU A 43 -13.17 -4.13 8.12
N GLU A 44 -13.05 -5.14 8.98
CA GLU A 44 -13.08 -6.56 8.59
C GLU A 44 -14.30 -6.90 7.71
N ARG A 45 -15.45 -6.27 7.97
CA ARG A 45 -16.70 -6.48 7.22
C ARG A 45 -16.77 -5.72 5.90
N LYS A 46 -16.06 -4.59 5.78
CA LYS A 46 -16.15 -3.71 4.60
C LYS A 46 -14.94 -3.81 3.70
N VAL A 47 -13.78 -4.17 4.23
CA VAL A 47 -12.55 -4.39 3.47
C VAL A 47 -12.52 -5.85 3.04
N TYR A 48 -12.57 -6.05 1.74
CA TYR A 48 -12.42 -7.36 1.14
C TYR A 48 -10.95 -7.78 1.09
N SER A 49 -10.07 -6.94 0.54
CA SER A 49 -8.65 -7.26 0.44
C SER A 49 -7.76 -6.03 0.63
N MET A 50 -6.52 -6.29 1.02
CA MET A 50 -5.43 -5.32 1.17
C MET A 50 -4.19 -5.94 0.56
N GLN A 51 -3.83 -5.52 -0.65
CA GLN A 51 -2.71 -6.08 -1.43
C GLN A 51 -1.59 -5.04 -1.57
N PRO A 52 -0.44 -5.25 -0.92
CA PRO A 52 0.72 -4.39 -1.11
C PRO A 52 1.26 -4.48 -2.55
N SER A 53 1.68 -3.34 -3.09
CA SER A 53 2.18 -3.22 -4.45
C SER A 53 3.14 -2.02 -4.56
N VAL A 54 3.63 -1.76 -5.76
CA VAL A 54 4.37 -0.54 -6.12
C VAL A 54 3.88 -0.01 -7.46
N GLU A 55 3.92 1.31 -7.62
CA GLU A 55 3.54 2.01 -8.84
C GLU A 55 4.42 3.24 -9.07
N SER A 56 4.86 3.45 -10.30
CA SER A 56 5.53 4.71 -10.69
C SER A 56 4.52 5.83 -10.91
N TRP A 57 4.67 6.92 -10.17
CA TRP A 57 3.88 8.13 -10.37
C TRP A 57 4.77 9.38 -10.29
N ASN A 58 4.58 10.30 -11.25
CA ASN A 58 5.32 11.55 -11.35
C ASN A 58 6.85 11.39 -11.32
N GLY A 59 7.35 10.30 -11.91
CA GLY A 59 8.78 10.01 -12.00
C GLY A 59 9.41 9.44 -10.72
N GLU A 60 8.61 9.07 -9.72
CA GLU A 60 9.05 8.41 -8.49
C GLU A 60 8.30 7.09 -8.30
N LEU A 61 8.96 6.09 -7.71
CA LEU A 61 8.31 4.84 -7.32
C LEU A 61 7.64 5.00 -5.95
N TRP A 62 6.37 4.62 -5.86
CA TRP A 62 5.57 4.66 -4.64
C TRP A 62 5.27 3.26 -4.13
N GLY A 63 5.30 3.09 -2.80
CA GLY A 63 4.66 1.95 -2.14
C GLY A 63 3.15 2.14 -2.15
N VAL A 64 2.42 1.13 -2.61
CA VAL A 64 0.96 1.16 -2.77
C VAL A 64 0.33 0.08 -1.92
N LEU A 65 -0.87 0.37 -1.40
CA LEU A 65 -1.76 -0.64 -0.86
C LEU A 65 -3.06 -0.61 -1.68
N GLU A 66 -3.27 -1.63 -2.49
CA GLU A 66 -4.52 -1.81 -3.24
C GLU A 66 -5.58 -2.37 -2.30
N VAL A 67 -6.66 -1.61 -2.08
CA VAL A 67 -7.73 -1.97 -1.16
C VAL A 67 -9.02 -2.17 -1.91
N GLN A 68 -9.61 -3.35 -1.79
CA GLN A 68 -10.95 -3.63 -2.31
C GLN A 68 -11.97 -3.59 -1.17
N THR A 69 -13.09 -2.90 -1.37
CA THR A 69 -14.11 -2.73 -0.34
C THR A 69 -15.53 -3.06 -0.82
N PHE A 70 -16.38 -3.52 0.09
CA PHE A 70 -17.82 -3.66 -0.11
C PHE A 70 -18.49 -2.29 0.06
N GLY A 71 -18.38 -1.45 -0.98
CA GLY A 71 -18.91 -0.09 -1.00
C GLY A 71 -17.94 0.93 -0.41
N MET A 72 -18.40 2.17 -0.29
CA MET A 72 -17.54 3.29 0.13
C MET A 72 -17.21 3.24 1.63
N LEU A 73 -15.98 3.59 1.96
CA LEU A 73 -15.56 3.91 3.31
C LEU A 73 -15.94 5.35 3.63
N SER A 74 -16.52 5.58 4.80
CA SER A 74 -16.63 6.91 5.36
C SER A 74 -15.24 7.45 5.70
N ARG A 75 -15.11 8.77 5.86
CA ARG A 75 -13.83 9.39 6.26
C ARG A 75 -13.24 8.77 7.53
N GLY A 76 -14.07 8.46 8.53
CA GLY A 76 -13.60 7.83 9.76
C GLY A 76 -13.09 6.40 9.55
N GLU A 77 -13.76 5.61 8.70
CA GLU A 77 -13.31 4.26 8.35
C GLU A 77 -12.03 4.28 7.51
N LEU A 78 -11.87 5.26 6.62
CA LEU A 78 -10.65 5.43 5.84
C LEU A 78 -9.45 5.78 6.75
N GLU A 79 -9.61 6.68 7.71
CA GLU A 79 -8.55 7.02 8.66
C GLU A 79 -8.19 5.83 9.57
N GLU A 80 -9.16 5.03 9.98
CA GLU A 80 -8.89 3.78 10.72
C GLU A 80 -8.14 2.77 9.85
N LEU A 81 -8.49 2.64 8.57
CA LEU A 81 -7.77 1.77 7.64
C LEU A 81 -6.32 2.24 7.43
N LYS A 82 -6.09 3.55 7.33
CA LYS A 82 -4.73 4.12 7.29
C LYS A 82 -3.96 3.79 8.58
N ALA A 83 -4.61 3.83 9.74
CA ALA A 83 -3.99 3.49 11.02
C ALA A 83 -3.63 2.01 11.12
N GLU A 84 -4.52 1.10 10.71
CA GLU A 84 -4.25 -0.34 10.63
C GLU A 84 -3.09 -0.63 9.65
N TRP A 85 -3.09 -0.02 8.47
CA TRP A 85 -1.99 -0.17 7.51
C TRP A 85 -0.66 0.30 8.09
N ARG A 86 -0.67 1.46 8.76
CA ARG A 86 0.51 1.99 9.45
C ARG A 86 1.03 1.01 10.51
N GLY A 87 0.13 0.39 11.26
CA GLY A 87 0.47 -0.64 12.25
C GLY A 87 1.14 -1.85 11.62
N GLN A 88 0.59 -2.36 10.52
CA GLN A 88 1.19 -3.49 9.81
C GLN A 88 2.59 -3.17 9.26
N CYS A 89 2.79 -1.96 8.69
CA CYS A 89 4.11 -1.51 8.27
C CYS A 89 5.10 -1.38 9.44
N SER A 90 4.64 -0.93 10.61
CA SER A 90 5.51 -0.80 11.78
C SER A 90 5.82 -2.11 12.47
N ASP A 91 4.94 -3.11 12.35
CA ASP A 91 5.00 -4.36 13.10
C ASP A 91 5.68 -5.50 12.33
N GLY A 92 5.99 -5.30 11.05
CA GLY A 92 6.87 -6.22 10.33
C GLY A 92 6.67 -6.30 8.82
N PHE A 93 5.59 -5.73 8.27
CA PHE A 93 5.40 -5.77 6.82
C PHE A 93 6.60 -5.14 6.11
N GLY A 94 7.19 -5.89 5.18
CA GLY A 94 8.32 -5.43 4.38
C GLY A 94 9.69 -5.56 5.06
N GLU A 95 9.81 -5.94 6.34
CA GLU A 95 11.11 -6.10 7.02
C GLU A 95 12.01 -7.14 6.32
N GLY A 96 11.40 -8.14 5.68
CA GLY A 96 12.11 -9.15 4.88
C GLY A 96 13.00 -8.55 3.79
N PHE A 97 12.58 -7.44 3.17
CA PHE A 97 13.30 -6.77 2.08
C PHE A 97 14.55 -6.03 2.54
N GLU A 98 14.68 -5.76 3.84
CA GLU A 98 15.90 -5.17 4.39
C GLU A 98 17.01 -6.22 4.56
N GLN A 99 16.65 -7.52 4.60
CA GLN A 99 17.57 -8.63 4.80
C GLN A 99 17.74 -9.49 3.54
N ARG A 100 16.68 -9.62 2.73
CA ARG A 100 16.63 -10.39 1.48
C ARG A 100 16.51 -9.40 0.32
N PRO A 101 17.55 -9.27 -0.52
CA PRO A 101 17.51 -8.30 -1.60
C PRO A 101 16.56 -8.76 -2.72
N VAL A 102 16.03 -7.77 -3.43
CA VAL A 102 15.50 -7.97 -4.78
C VAL A 102 16.68 -8.01 -5.74
N MET A 103 16.80 -9.08 -6.51
CA MET A 103 17.85 -9.21 -7.52
C MET A 103 17.50 -8.34 -8.73
N ILE A 104 18.43 -7.49 -9.13
CA ILE A 104 18.34 -6.64 -10.34
C ILE A 104 19.53 -6.97 -11.26
N GLU A 105 19.46 -6.58 -12.54
CA GLU A 105 20.51 -6.91 -13.53
C GLU A 105 21.92 -6.52 -13.07
N ASP A 106 22.03 -5.37 -12.40
CA ASP A 106 23.31 -4.78 -11.96
C ASP A 106 23.63 -5.01 -10.47
N GLY A 107 22.89 -5.87 -9.75
CA GLY A 107 23.20 -6.21 -8.36
C GLY A 107 22.02 -6.54 -7.45
N GLU A 108 22.12 -6.07 -6.21
CA GLU A 108 21.18 -6.39 -5.13
C GLU A 108 20.53 -5.11 -4.60
N LEU A 109 19.19 -5.08 -4.57
CA LEU A 109 18.41 -3.98 -4.06
C LEU A 109 17.77 -4.35 -2.71
N TYR A 110 18.16 -3.64 -1.65
CA TYR A 110 17.55 -3.76 -0.32
C TYR A 110 16.57 -2.61 -0.12
N ILE A 111 15.34 -2.93 0.30
CA ILE A 111 14.22 -1.98 0.32
C ILE A 111 13.69 -1.89 1.75
N SER A 112 13.43 -0.66 2.19
CA SER A 112 12.74 -0.38 3.44
C SER A 112 11.44 0.35 3.10
N PHE A 113 10.31 -0.29 3.37
CA PHE A 113 8.96 0.26 3.12
C PHE A 113 8.48 1.18 4.25
N TRP A 114 9.15 1.14 5.40
CA TRP A 114 8.72 1.83 6.61
C TRP A 114 9.82 2.72 7.18
N ASN A 115 9.45 3.92 7.64
CA ASN A 115 10.36 4.80 8.37
C ASN A 115 9.60 5.56 9.47
N PRO A 116 10.01 5.47 10.75
CA PRO A 116 9.27 6.08 11.85
C PRO A 116 9.23 7.62 11.80
N TYR A 117 10.12 8.27 11.05
CA TYR A 117 10.24 9.72 10.98
C TYR A 117 9.55 10.35 9.78
N SER A 118 9.43 9.64 8.66
CA SER A 118 8.98 10.23 7.38
C SER A 118 7.88 9.43 6.68
N PHE A 119 7.38 8.35 7.27
CA PHE A 119 6.32 7.56 6.66
C PHE A 119 4.98 8.29 6.70
N GLN A 120 4.34 8.38 5.52
CA GLN A 120 3.06 9.03 5.31
C GLN A 120 2.20 8.12 4.43
N ILE A 121 0.91 8.05 4.73
CA ILE A 121 -0.08 7.36 3.90
C ILE A 121 -1.00 8.43 3.35
N GLN A 122 -1.19 8.40 2.03
CA GLN A 122 -2.14 9.23 1.33
C GLN A 122 -2.98 8.35 0.42
N THR A 123 -4.25 8.71 0.23
CA THR A 123 -5.00 8.11 -0.87
C THR A 123 -4.49 8.63 -2.20
N GLU A 124 -4.79 7.89 -3.27
CA GLU A 124 -4.47 8.34 -4.62
C GLU A 124 -5.09 9.71 -4.93
N GLN A 125 -6.32 9.97 -4.47
CA GLN A 125 -6.97 11.27 -4.67
C GLN A 125 -6.26 12.40 -3.92
N GLU A 126 -5.82 12.15 -2.68
CA GLU A 126 -5.05 13.10 -1.88
C GLU A 126 -3.70 13.42 -2.54
N LEU A 127 -3.02 12.41 -3.10
CA LEU A 127 -1.73 12.54 -3.78
C LEU A 127 -1.85 13.27 -5.13
N LYS A 128 -2.82 12.89 -5.95
CA LYS A 128 -3.01 13.41 -7.32
C LYS A 128 -3.80 14.72 -7.34
N GLY A 129 -4.33 15.16 -6.20
CA GLY A 129 -5.07 16.43 -6.08
C GLY A 129 -6.48 16.38 -6.68
N GLU A 130 -7.10 15.20 -6.71
CA GLU A 130 -8.46 15.02 -7.20
C GLU A 130 -9.45 15.45 -6.10
N GLN A 131 -10.22 16.52 -6.35
CA GLN A 131 -11.26 16.95 -5.41
C GLN A 131 -12.40 15.92 -5.36
N GLU A 132 -12.90 15.62 -4.16
CA GLU A 132 -14.15 14.88 -3.95
C GLU A 132 -15.26 15.57 -4.75
N GLN A 133 -15.64 15.02 -5.91
CA GLN A 133 -16.97 15.27 -6.42
C GLN A 133 -17.92 14.56 -5.48
N ALA A 134 -18.42 15.31 -4.49
CA ALA A 134 -19.63 14.98 -3.78
C ALA A 134 -20.73 14.78 -4.82
N THR A 135 -20.94 13.54 -5.28
CA THR A 135 -22.11 13.18 -6.07
C THR A 135 -23.32 13.36 -5.15
N GLY A 136 -23.95 14.51 -5.35
CA GLY A 136 -25.06 15.00 -4.57
C GLY A 136 -26.22 14.02 -4.53
N ILE A 137 -26.85 14.05 -3.35
CA ILE A 137 -28.21 13.62 -3.06
C ILE A 137 -29.12 13.79 -4.28
N GLN A 138 -29.72 12.70 -4.76
CA GLN A 138 -30.99 12.76 -5.47
C GLN A 138 -32.07 12.09 -4.62
N MET A 139 -32.64 12.89 -3.71
CA MET A 139 -33.99 12.66 -3.20
C MET A 139 -34.95 13.14 -4.27
N GLY A 140 -35.68 12.23 -4.90
CA GLY A 140 -36.73 12.55 -5.86
C GLY A 140 -37.73 11.42 -5.96
N GLY A 141 -38.85 11.55 -5.25
CA GLY A 141 -40.11 10.88 -5.59
C GLY A 141 -40.64 11.38 -6.95
N PRO A 142 -41.72 10.80 -7.49
CA PRO A 142 -43.00 10.58 -6.79
C PRO A 142 -43.32 9.13 -6.41
#